data_AF-A0A941EQT7-F1
#
_entry.id   AF-A0A941EQT7-F1
#
_cell.length_a   1.000
_cell.length_b   1.000
_cell.length_c   1.000
_cell.angle_alpha   90.00
_cell.angle_beta   90.00
_cell.angle_gamma   90.00
#
_symmetry.space_group_name_H-M   'P 1'
#
loop_
_entity.id
_entity.type
_entity.pdbx_description
1 polymer ?
#
loop_
_entity_poly.entity_id
_entity_poly.type
_entity_poly.pdbx_seq_one_letter_code
_entity_poly.pdbx_strand_id
1 'polypeptide(L)'
;MATAATAGLAAVGGVFKLGADLLKDAYGDRAKQRLERSKEVRELADNRVGPDGELLLVRDAARRELLGIHEATRLPVEFSDPSLDPELPTYVTRDIDADLHTALKAATRTGGLFLLVGAAATGKTRCAFEAIRTVVPEWKLLLPSDAGEVRAHFKADVDLGRTVVWLNDVQLFLGVDGLRSAEIRRVLADVSRPVLFVGTMWNSTYEELTASDGMRRDAKTVLGMARRFPVVAFSESEWSRAEQLQAVDPRLAEAIRFRIEGTLPQTLASRLALIHRWAMVDDAYAASVMVAAMNARLCGVSEVLPAGLHERLAASCLSGEARATAEPDWFAKAVEWACRPVQEATSVGILSAVGVAIGETVGWRISDMLVDYAVTSGWQVSDEFWRLIMAEVDIPACVRAGFAAYNLGRTDLAEEAWRRSADAGDDQGMFNLAVALTKKGDPSEGEVWYRRSAESGNGTAMYNLAFVCLKRGDAAEAERWFRRSVEVGTGAGMNGLGWLLFTRGDSKEAEGWFRGAADAGYINGLANLGVVFECRGEEAEAELWHRRAAEAGDREGMFNLACMLDRHGETNCAATWFQRAAEAGIDPWSEGPS
;
A
#
# COMPACT_ATOMS: atom_id res chain seq x y z
N MET A 1 53.50 23.96 44.64
CA MET A 1 53.23 25.19 43.86
C MET A 1 52.94 24.75 42.43
N ALA A 2 51.75 24.33 42.02
CA ALA A 2 50.41 24.85 42.26
C ALA A 2 50.26 26.33 41.87
N THR A 3 50.35 26.63 40.57
CA THR A 3 49.66 27.75 39.89
C THR A 3 49.86 27.64 38.38
N ALA A 4 48.95 26.96 37.67
CA ALA A 4 48.68 27.18 36.25
C ALA A 4 47.33 26.58 35.78
N ALA A 5 46.37 26.35 36.68
CA ALA A 5 45.12 25.68 36.33
C ALA A 5 43.90 26.26 37.07
N THR A 6 43.72 27.58 37.04
CA THR A 6 42.49 28.24 37.52
C THR A 6 42.25 29.57 36.79
N ALA A 7 41.98 29.49 35.49
CA ALA A 7 41.35 30.60 34.74
C ALA A 7 40.44 30.13 33.58
N GLY A 8 40.13 28.83 33.48
CA GLY A 8 39.37 28.24 32.36
C GLY A 8 37.98 27.71 32.70
N LEU A 9 37.44 27.96 33.90
CA LEU A 9 36.20 27.28 34.37
C LEU A 9 35.06 28.21 34.79
N ALA A 10 35.16 29.52 34.51
CA ALA A 10 34.06 30.46 34.73
C ALA A 10 33.28 30.82 33.45
N ALA A 11 33.75 30.43 32.26
CA ALA A 11 33.06 30.69 30.98
C ALA A 11 32.15 29.54 30.51
N VAL A 12 32.21 28.37 31.14
CA VAL A 12 31.42 27.18 30.72
C VAL A 12 30.06 27.12 31.43
N GLY A 13 29.90 27.76 32.59
CA GLY A 13 28.66 27.75 33.38
C GLY A 13 27.53 28.64 32.82
N GLY A 14 27.86 29.68 32.05
CA GLY A 14 26.87 30.59 31.46
C GLY A 14 26.18 30.05 30.21
N VAL A 15 26.83 29.13 29.48
CA VAL A 15 26.31 28.56 28.22
C VAL A 15 25.35 27.39 28.48
N PHE A 16 25.55 26.63 29.56
CA PHE A 16 24.68 25.50 29.92
C PHE A 16 23.32 25.91 30.48
N LYS A 17 23.20 27.10 31.10
CA LYS A 17 21.91 27.57 31.62
C LYS A 17 21.04 28.18 30.52
N LEU A 18 21.64 28.88 29.54
CA LEU A 18 20.92 29.34 28.35
C LEU A 18 20.45 28.15 27.46
N GLY A 19 21.28 27.11 27.33
CA GLY A 19 20.92 25.90 26.57
C GLY A 19 19.81 25.05 27.21
N ALA A 20 19.73 24.99 28.55
CA ALA A 20 18.69 24.24 29.26
C ALA A 20 17.32 24.93 29.23
N ASP A 21 17.27 26.27 29.23
CA ASP A 21 16.03 27.03 29.09
C ASP A 21 15.55 27.05 27.62
N LEU A 22 16.47 27.12 26.63
CA LEU A 22 16.15 26.93 25.19
C LEU A 22 15.68 25.50 24.85
N LEU A 23 16.20 24.47 25.54
CA LEU A 23 15.73 23.09 25.38
C LEU A 23 14.36 22.85 26.03
N LYS A 24 13.98 23.62 27.06
CA LYS A 24 12.65 23.52 27.68
C LYS A 24 11.54 24.06 26.77
N ASP A 25 11.82 25.13 26.03
CA ASP A 25 10.89 25.68 25.03
C ASP A 25 10.82 24.79 23.77
N ALA A 26 11.95 24.23 23.31
CA ALA A 26 11.98 23.32 22.15
C ALA A 26 11.41 21.90 22.41
N TYR A 27 11.47 21.40 23.66
CA TYR A 27 10.82 20.14 24.05
C TYR A 27 9.35 20.32 24.47
N GLY A 28 8.98 21.52 24.93
CA GLY A 28 7.60 21.90 25.20
C GLY A 28 6.72 21.84 23.95
N ASP A 29 7.22 22.38 22.83
CA ASP A 29 6.49 22.42 21.55
C ASP A 29 6.35 21.04 20.87
N ARG A 30 7.33 20.13 21.02
CA ARG A 30 7.20 18.75 20.51
C ARG A 30 6.28 17.89 21.38
N ALA A 31 6.22 18.15 22.69
CA ALA A 31 5.24 17.52 23.57
C ALA A 31 3.82 18.06 23.33
N LYS A 32 3.69 19.37 23.03
CA LYS A 32 2.45 20.01 22.58
C LYS A 32 2.01 19.49 21.21
N GLN A 33 2.90 19.43 20.20
CA GLN A 33 2.61 18.83 18.89
C GLN A 33 2.26 17.35 18.96
N ARG A 34 2.80 16.59 19.93
CA ARG A 34 2.37 15.21 20.19
C ARG A 34 1.00 15.15 20.89
N LEU A 35 0.71 16.07 21.80
CA LEU A 35 -0.59 16.18 22.46
C LEU A 35 -1.68 16.71 21.51
N GLU A 36 -1.32 17.54 20.53
CA GLU A 36 -2.21 18.09 19.50
C GLU A 36 -2.37 17.15 18.30
N ARG A 37 -1.32 16.43 17.87
CA ARG A 37 -1.49 15.21 17.04
C ARG A 37 -2.41 14.20 17.73
N SER A 38 -2.31 14.07 19.05
CA SER A 38 -3.20 13.23 19.85
C SER A 38 -4.59 13.83 20.05
N LYS A 39 -4.85 15.08 19.65
CA LYS A 39 -6.19 15.70 19.59
C LYS A 39 -6.80 15.61 18.19
N GLU A 40 -6.01 15.76 17.13
CA GLU A 40 -6.46 15.65 15.73
C GLU A 40 -6.67 14.19 15.30
N VAL A 41 -5.77 13.29 15.70
CA VAL A 41 -6.00 11.84 15.63
C VAL A 41 -7.18 11.47 16.52
N ARG A 42 -7.44 12.21 17.61
CA ARG A 42 -8.64 12.04 18.44
C ARG A 42 -9.90 12.50 17.72
N GLU A 43 -9.92 13.64 17.04
CA GLU A 43 -11.11 14.11 16.31
C GLU A 43 -11.43 13.24 15.09
N LEU A 44 -10.41 12.70 14.42
CA LEU A 44 -10.57 11.67 13.39
C LEU A 44 -10.95 10.30 13.97
N ALA A 45 -10.41 9.93 15.14
CA ALA A 45 -10.80 8.71 15.86
C ALA A 45 -12.21 8.80 16.46
N ASP A 46 -12.63 9.96 16.97
CA ASP A 46 -13.95 10.26 17.55
C ASP A 46 -15.05 10.15 16.48
N ASN A 47 -14.69 10.22 15.19
CA ASN A 47 -15.59 9.96 14.06
C ASN A 47 -15.47 8.53 13.47
N ARG A 48 -14.55 7.70 13.97
CA ARG A 48 -14.41 6.26 13.62
C ARG A 48 -15.09 5.34 14.63
N VAL A 49 -15.51 5.88 15.77
CA VAL A 49 -16.30 5.19 16.79
C VAL A 49 -17.71 5.78 16.86
N GLY A 50 -18.70 4.93 17.15
CA GLY A 50 -20.07 5.32 17.38
C GLY A 50 -20.26 6.09 18.69
N PRO A 51 -21.51 6.52 19.00
CA PRO A 51 -21.83 7.38 20.14
C PRO A 51 -21.35 6.84 21.51
N ASP A 52 -21.20 5.52 21.62
CA ASP A 52 -20.82 4.82 22.84
C ASP A 52 -19.31 4.48 22.92
N GLY A 53 -18.51 4.93 21.93
CA GLY A 53 -17.06 4.66 21.86
C GLY A 53 -16.68 3.30 21.27
N GLU A 54 -17.65 2.52 20.77
CA GLU A 54 -17.43 1.28 20.01
C GLU A 54 -17.22 1.54 18.51
N LEU A 55 -16.65 0.60 17.76
CA LEU A 55 -16.55 0.71 16.30
C LEU A 55 -17.93 0.90 15.66
N LEU A 56 -18.00 1.77 14.65
CA LEU A 56 -19.23 1.99 13.86
C LEU A 56 -19.73 0.68 13.24
N LEU A 57 -21.05 0.52 13.12
CA LEU A 57 -21.61 -0.52 12.28
C LEU A 57 -21.54 -0.13 10.81
N VAL A 58 -21.43 -1.11 9.91
CA VAL A 58 -21.36 -0.85 8.47
C VAL A 58 -22.56 -0.03 7.98
N ARG A 59 -23.77 -0.28 8.48
CA ARG A 59 -24.97 0.48 8.11
C ARG A 59 -24.93 1.96 8.49
N ASP A 60 -24.18 2.30 9.54
CA ASP A 60 -24.11 3.64 10.12
C ASP A 60 -22.94 4.47 9.54
N ALA A 61 -22.08 3.83 8.74
CA ALA A 61 -20.95 4.47 8.06
C ALA A 61 -21.41 5.29 6.84
N ALA A 62 -22.11 6.41 7.08
CA ALA A 62 -22.66 7.25 6.01
C ALA A 62 -21.67 8.25 5.40
N ARG A 63 -20.52 8.51 6.06
CA ARG A 63 -19.57 9.55 5.62
C ARG A 63 -18.65 9.04 4.52
N ARG A 64 -18.82 9.58 3.32
CA ARG A 64 -18.05 9.20 2.13
C ARG A 64 -16.55 9.46 2.26
N GLU A 65 -16.15 10.51 2.98
CA GLU A 65 -14.74 10.91 3.13
C GLU A 65 -13.95 9.87 3.91
N LEU A 66 -14.57 9.28 4.94
CA LEU A 66 -13.96 8.23 5.76
C LEU A 66 -13.75 6.94 4.97
N LEU A 67 -14.62 6.69 3.98
CA LEU A 67 -14.60 5.50 3.14
C LEU A 67 -13.68 5.66 1.92
N GLY A 68 -13.25 6.87 1.60
CA GLY A 68 -12.52 7.18 0.35
C GLY A 68 -13.42 7.23 -0.88
N ILE A 69 -14.72 7.47 -0.72
CA ILE A 69 -15.66 7.64 -1.84
C ILE A 69 -15.58 9.09 -2.32
N HIS A 70 -15.24 9.27 -3.60
CA HIS A 70 -15.13 10.60 -4.21
C HIS A 70 -16.45 11.38 -4.15
N GLU A 71 -16.33 12.70 -4.02
CA GLU A 71 -17.47 13.60 -4.16
C GLU A 71 -18.05 13.45 -5.55
N ALA A 72 -19.38 13.36 -5.64
CA ALA A 72 -20.08 13.40 -6.90
C ALA A 72 -20.67 14.81 -7.14
N THR A 73 -21.09 15.07 -8.37
CA THR A 73 -21.96 16.20 -8.70
C THR A 73 -23.10 16.31 -7.68
N ARG A 74 -23.23 17.48 -7.03
CA ARG A 74 -24.25 17.69 -5.99
C ARG A 74 -25.63 17.75 -6.61
N LEU A 75 -26.64 17.43 -5.80
CA LEU A 75 -28.03 17.66 -6.20
C LEU A 75 -28.23 19.16 -6.48
N PRO A 76 -28.81 19.54 -7.63
CA PRO A 76 -29.13 20.94 -7.88
C PRO A 76 -30.02 21.48 -6.76
N VAL A 77 -29.79 22.71 -6.30
CA VAL A 77 -30.48 23.31 -5.15
C VAL A 77 -32.01 23.33 -5.31
N GLU A 78 -32.47 23.36 -6.57
CA GLU A 78 -33.89 23.35 -6.96
C GLU A 78 -34.55 21.96 -6.79
N PHE A 79 -33.75 20.90 -6.58
CA PHE A 79 -34.19 19.51 -6.41
C PHE A 79 -33.82 19.00 -5.02
N SER A 80 -34.52 19.49 -4.00
CA SER A 80 -34.43 18.98 -2.63
C SER A 80 -35.45 17.86 -2.40
N ASP A 81 -35.24 16.69 -3.00
CA ASP A 81 -36.01 15.49 -2.63
C ASP A 81 -35.40 14.90 -1.33
N PRO A 82 -36.12 14.91 -0.20
CA PRO A 82 -35.62 14.39 1.07
C PRO A 82 -35.33 12.89 1.07
N SER A 83 -35.83 12.14 0.07
CA SER A 83 -35.58 10.71 -0.08
C SER A 83 -34.23 10.39 -0.71
N LEU A 84 -33.57 11.38 -1.31
CA LEU A 84 -32.25 11.22 -1.92
C LEU A 84 -31.15 11.56 -0.93
N ASP A 85 -30.06 10.81 -1.01
CA ASP A 85 -28.84 11.12 -0.26
C ASP A 85 -28.20 12.41 -0.83
N PRO A 86 -27.94 13.43 0.00
CA PRO A 86 -27.46 14.73 -0.46
C PRO A 86 -26.03 14.67 -1.05
N GLU A 87 -25.22 13.71 -0.61
CA GLU A 87 -23.82 13.60 -1.01
C GLU A 87 -23.61 12.55 -2.10
N LEU A 88 -24.38 11.46 -2.04
CA LEU A 88 -24.13 10.27 -2.83
C LEU A 88 -25.26 10.03 -3.85
N PRO A 89 -24.95 9.96 -5.16
CA PRO A 89 -25.92 9.57 -6.16
C PRO A 89 -26.50 8.20 -5.85
N THR A 90 -27.74 7.99 -6.30
CA THR A 90 -28.39 6.69 -6.27
C THR A 90 -27.47 5.65 -6.92
N TYR A 91 -27.17 4.58 -6.18
CA TYR A 91 -26.23 3.57 -6.64
C TYR A 91 -26.80 2.78 -7.80
N VAL A 92 -26.07 2.75 -8.91
CA VAL A 92 -26.40 1.89 -10.05
C VAL A 92 -25.75 0.54 -9.83
N THR A 93 -26.57 -0.49 -9.63
CA THR A 93 -26.12 -1.88 -9.42
C THR A 93 -25.15 -2.31 -10.52
N ARG A 94 -23.99 -2.84 -10.12
CA ARG A 94 -22.94 -3.34 -11.03
C ARG A 94 -23.19 -4.80 -11.38
N ASP A 95 -22.72 -5.24 -12.54
CA ASP A 95 -22.84 -6.63 -13.00
C ASP A 95 -22.16 -7.61 -12.03
N ILE A 96 -21.08 -7.16 -11.40
CA ILE A 96 -20.30 -7.95 -10.42
C ILE A 96 -20.96 -8.06 -9.04
N ASP A 97 -21.98 -7.25 -8.73
CA ASP A 97 -22.53 -7.15 -7.37
C ASP A 97 -23.09 -8.49 -6.89
N ALA A 98 -23.73 -9.25 -7.78
CA ALA A 98 -24.31 -10.55 -7.43
C ALA A 98 -23.23 -11.55 -6.96
N ASP A 99 -22.11 -11.62 -7.68
CA ASP A 99 -21.00 -12.51 -7.36
C ASP A 99 -20.26 -12.05 -6.10
N LEU A 100 -20.03 -10.75 -5.97
CA LEU A 100 -19.42 -10.15 -4.79
C LEU A 100 -20.28 -10.40 -3.54
N HIS A 101 -21.60 -10.18 -3.63
CA HIS A 101 -22.54 -10.46 -2.53
C HIS A 101 -22.51 -11.93 -2.13
N THR A 102 -22.51 -12.84 -3.11
CA THR A 102 -22.48 -14.28 -2.85
C THR A 102 -21.19 -14.68 -2.13
N ALA A 103 -20.05 -14.14 -2.57
CA ALA A 103 -18.77 -14.41 -1.97
C ALA A 103 -18.64 -13.85 -0.55
N LEU A 104 -19.08 -12.61 -0.31
CA LEU A 104 -19.10 -11.99 1.02
C LEU A 104 -20.02 -12.78 1.97
N LYS A 105 -21.22 -13.17 1.52
CA LYS A 105 -22.17 -13.98 2.30
C LYS A 105 -21.54 -15.29 2.75
N ALA A 106 -20.85 -16.00 1.85
CA ALA A 106 -20.15 -17.23 2.20
C ALA A 106 -19.06 -17.00 3.26
N ALA A 107 -18.28 -15.92 3.11
CA ALA A 107 -17.20 -15.58 4.02
C ALA A 107 -17.66 -15.08 5.39
N THR A 108 -18.95 -14.81 5.62
CA THR A 108 -19.47 -14.50 6.97
C THR A 108 -19.23 -15.62 7.99
N ARG A 109 -18.95 -16.85 7.52
CA ARG A 109 -18.67 -18.02 8.36
C ARG A 109 -17.19 -18.25 8.67
N THR A 110 -16.30 -17.77 7.82
CA THR A 110 -14.87 -18.14 7.85
C THR A 110 -13.92 -16.94 7.81
N GLY A 111 -14.44 -15.74 7.53
CA GLY A 111 -13.63 -14.60 7.14
C GLY A 111 -13.07 -14.71 5.72
N GLY A 112 -12.35 -13.67 5.30
CA GLY A 112 -11.65 -13.65 4.01
C GLY A 112 -11.09 -12.28 3.65
N LEU A 113 -10.26 -12.24 2.61
CA LEU A 113 -9.73 -11.01 2.01
C LEU A 113 -10.32 -10.81 0.61
N PHE A 114 -10.91 -9.65 0.37
CA PHE A 114 -11.63 -9.28 -0.84
C PHE A 114 -11.00 -8.04 -1.44
N LEU A 115 -10.67 -8.09 -2.72
CA LEU A 115 -9.98 -6.99 -3.41
C LEU A 115 -10.72 -6.59 -4.68
N LEU A 116 -11.23 -5.37 -4.71
CA LEU A 116 -11.81 -4.78 -5.91
C LEU A 116 -10.73 -4.02 -6.69
N VAL A 117 -10.48 -4.44 -7.93
CA VAL A 117 -9.37 -3.93 -8.76
C VAL A 117 -9.89 -3.29 -10.02
N GLY A 118 -9.44 -2.08 -10.35
CA GLY A 118 -9.87 -1.36 -11.56
C GLY A 118 -9.26 0.04 -11.69
N ALA A 119 -9.51 0.71 -12.81
CA ALA A 119 -8.97 2.06 -13.07
C ALA A 119 -9.48 3.12 -12.08
N ALA A 120 -8.86 4.29 -12.01
CA ALA A 120 -9.32 5.35 -11.10
C ALA A 120 -10.76 5.78 -11.40
N ALA A 121 -11.49 6.12 -10.34
CA ALA A 121 -12.88 6.55 -10.39
C ALA A 121 -13.84 5.64 -11.20
N THR A 122 -13.59 4.32 -11.31
CA THR A 122 -14.55 3.36 -11.89
C THR A 122 -15.67 2.91 -10.95
N GLY A 123 -15.73 3.47 -9.73
CA GLY A 123 -16.73 3.12 -8.71
C GLY A 123 -16.37 1.96 -7.78
N LYS A 124 -15.09 1.52 -7.75
CA LYS A 124 -14.60 0.43 -6.89
C LYS A 124 -15.01 0.58 -5.43
N THR A 125 -14.67 1.71 -4.83
CA THR A 125 -14.91 2.00 -3.41
C THR A 125 -16.40 2.06 -3.11
N ARG A 126 -17.20 2.63 -4.02
CA ARG A 126 -18.65 2.65 -3.89
C ARG A 126 -19.26 1.25 -3.99
N CYS A 127 -18.84 0.45 -4.95
CA CYS A 127 -19.30 -0.93 -5.14
C CYS A 127 -18.95 -1.80 -3.92
N ALA A 128 -17.71 -1.72 -3.42
CA ALA A 128 -17.29 -2.42 -2.20
C ALA A 128 -18.16 -2.02 -0.99
N PHE A 129 -18.44 -0.73 -0.83
CA PHE A 129 -19.21 -0.22 0.30
C PHE A 129 -20.67 -0.69 0.25
N GLU A 130 -21.32 -0.59 -0.91
CA GLU A 130 -22.70 -1.05 -1.08
C GLU A 130 -22.82 -2.55 -0.87
N ALA A 131 -21.81 -3.32 -1.28
CA ALA A 131 -21.76 -4.76 -1.04
C ALA A 131 -21.70 -5.11 0.45
N ILE A 132 -20.80 -4.48 1.23
CA ILE A 132 -20.74 -4.75 2.67
C ILE A 132 -21.99 -4.21 3.39
N ARG A 133 -22.53 -3.07 2.98
CA ARG A 133 -23.76 -2.50 3.56
C ARG A 133 -24.96 -3.40 3.33
N THR A 134 -25.02 -4.06 2.19
CA THR A 134 -26.09 -5.01 1.86
C THR A 134 -25.93 -6.35 2.58
N VAL A 135 -24.69 -6.86 2.69
CA VAL A 135 -24.44 -8.24 3.14
C VAL A 135 -24.20 -8.34 4.64
N VAL A 136 -23.52 -7.37 5.24
CA VAL A 136 -23.10 -7.36 6.65
C VAL A 136 -23.40 -6.01 7.35
N PRO A 137 -24.63 -5.46 7.27
CA PRO A 137 -24.96 -4.16 7.85
C PRO A 137 -24.70 -4.06 9.37
N GLU A 138 -24.84 -5.19 10.08
CA GLU A 138 -24.68 -5.28 11.53
C GLU A 138 -23.26 -5.64 11.99
N TRP A 139 -22.29 -5.72 11.06
CA TRP A 139 -20.89 -5.96 11.42
C TRP A 139 -20.22 -4.64 11.80
N LYS A 140 -19.19 -4.72 12.64
CA LYS A 140 -18.35 -3.57 12.98
C LYS A 140 -17.49 -3.19 11.76
N LEU A 141 -17.21 -1.90 11.59
CA LEU A 141 -16.37 -1.37 10.53
C LEU A 141 -15.12 -0.72 11.14
N LEU A 142 -13.96 -1.30 10.85
CA LEU A 142 -12.66 -0.74 11.20
C LEU A 142 -12.10 0.04 10.01
N LEU A 143 -11.80 1.32 10.23
CA LEU A 143 -11.29 2.28 9.23
C LEU A 143 -9.85 2.70 9.57
N PRO A 144 -8.84 1.86 9.30
CA PRO A 144 -7.46 2.16 9.61
C PRO A 144 -6.89 3.27 8.70
N SER A 145 -6.07 4.15 9.27
CA SER A 145 -5.30 5.16 8.50
C SER A 145 -4.03 4.59 7.88
N ASP A 146 -3.44 3.57 8.49
CA ASP A 146 -2.19 2.96 8.05
C ASP A 146 -2.08 1.49 8.51
N ALA A 147 -1.06 0.79 8.01
CA ALA A 147 -0.81 -0.60 8.37
C ALA A 147 -0.39 -0.78 9.85
N GLY A 148 0.16 0.25 10.50
CA GLY A 148 0.52 0.23 11.91
C GLY A 148 -0.71 0.16 12.82
N GLU A 149 -1.76 0.92 12.50
CA GLU A 149 -3.05 0.88 13.20
C GLU A 149 -3.69 -0.50 13.09
N VAL A 150 -3.74 -1.07 11.88
CA VAL A 150 -4.23 -2.45 11.67
C VAL A 150 -3.47 -3.44 12.55
N ARG A 151 -2.14 -3.36 12.58
CA ARG A 151 -1.31 -4.23 13.42
C ARG A 151 -1.54 -4.03 14.92
N ALA A 152 -1.78 -2.80 15.36
CA ALA A 152 -2.09 -2.52 16.76
C ALA A 152 -3.35 -3.27 17.20
N HIS A 153 -4.38 -3.30 16.35
CA HIS A 153 -5.60 -4.09 16.59
C HIS A 153 -5.34 -5.59 16.60
N PHE A 154 -4.40 -6.09 15.80
CA PHE A 154 -4.06 -7.52 15.79
C PHE A 154 -3.27 -7.95 17.03
N LYS A 155 -2.47 -7.06 17.62
CA LYS A 155 -1.64 -7.36 18.80
C LYS A 155 -2.41 -7.23 20.11
N ALA A 156 -3.43 -6.38 20.15
CA ALA A 156 -4.28 -6.24 21.31
C ALA A 156 -5.24 -7.44 21.43
N ASP A 157 -5.68 -7.76 22.66
CA ASP A 157 -6.73 -8.77 22.92
C ASP A 157 -8.13 -8.22 22.53
N VAL A 158 -8.19 -7.54 21.39
CA VAL A 158 -9.39 -6.90 20.83
C VAL A 158 -10.14 -7.96 20.05
N ASP A 159 -11.40 -8.17 20.41
CA ASP A 159 -12.29 -9.05 19.66
C ASP A 159 -12.67 -8.42 18.33
N LEU A 160 -12.05 -8.91 17.25
CA LEU A 160 -12.35 -8.53 15.87
C LEU A 160 -13.47 -9.38 15.25
N GLY A 161 -14.06 -10.32 15.99
CA GLY A 161 -15.16 -11.14 15.47
C GLY A 161 -16.30 -10.30 14.88
N ARG A 162 -16.74 -10.66 13.67
CA ARG A 162 -17.75 -9.90 12.90
C ARG A 162 -17.35 -8.45 12.63
N THR A 163 -16.10 -8.25 12.22
CA THR A 163 -15.57 -6.93 11.81
C THR A 163 -15.18 -6.94 10.33
N VAL A 164 -15.51 -5.85 9.62
CA VAL A 164 -14.99 -5.50 8.32
C VAL A 164 -13.78 -4.58 8.53
N VAL A 165 -12.60 -5.00 8.10
CA VAL A 165 -11.40 -4.17 8.04
C VAL A 165 -11.34 -3.54 6.64
N TRP A 166 -11.56 -2.23 6.59
CA TRP A 166 -11.64 -1.47 5.35
C TRP A 166 -10.26 -0.99 4.90
N LEU A 167 -9.73 -1.61 3.86
CA LEU A 167 -8.42 -1.29 3.30
C LEU A 167 -8.58 -0.52 1.98
N ASN A 168 -9.18 0.67 2.03
CA ASN A 168 -9.30 1.50 0.82
C ASN A 168 -7.91 1.89 0.31
N ASP A 169 -7.67 1.69 -0.99
CA ASP A 169 -6.34 1.87 -1.61
C ASP A 169 -5.27 1.01 -0.92
N VAL A 170 -5.45 -0.31 -1.02
CA VAL A 170 -4.61 -1.36 -0.41
C VAL A 170 -3.11 -1.12 -0.63
N GLN A 171 -2.70 -0.50 -1.73
CA GLN A 171 -1.31 -0.12 -1.98
C GLN A 171 -0.67 0.73 -0.87
N LEU A 172 -1.46 1.53 -0.13
CA LEU A 172 -1.01 2.31 1.03
C LEU A 172 -0.65 1.43 2.23
N PHE A 173 -1.22 0.22 2.28
CA PHE A 173 -1.01 -0.77 3.32
C PHE A 173 0.04 -1.81 2.93
N LEU A 174 0.53 -1.80 1.68
CA LEU A 174 1.48 -2.77 1.13
C LEU A 174 2.83 -2.10 0.81
N GLY A 175 3.55 -1.74 1.87
CA GLY A 175 4.87 -1.09 1.79
C GLY A 175 5.89 -1.69 2.77
N VAL A 176 6.98 -0.95 2.98
CA VAL A 176 8.11 -1.32 3.85
C VAL A 176 7.67 -1.68 5.26
N ASP A 177 6.75 -0.92 5.84
CA ASP A 177 6.07 -1.21 7.12
C ASP A 177 4.61 -1.61 6.90
N GLY A 178 4.30 -2.23 5.75
CA GLY A 178 2.96 -2.66 5.37
C GLY A 178 2.46 -3.88 6.13
N LEU A 179 1.21 -4.26 5.86
CA LEU A 179 0.61 -5.49 6.37
C LEU A 179 1.41 -6.70 5.94
N ARG A 180 1.70 -7.59 6.89
CA ARG A 180 2.39 -8.84 6.61
C ARG A 180 1.39 -9.94 6.31
N SER A 181 1.75 -10.82 5.38
CA SER A 181 0.92 -11.98 5.04
C SER A 181 0.65 -12.88 6.26
N ALA A 182 1.66 -13.07 7.12
CA ALA A 182 1.55 -13.82 8.37
C ALA A 182 0.48 -13.25 9.32
N GLU A 183 0.38 -11.92 9.42
CA GLU A 183 -0.57 -11.24 10.30
C GLU A 183 -2.01 -11.47 9.83
N ILE A 184 -2.26 -11.31 8.53
CA ILE A 184 -3.57 -11.53 7.92
C ILE A 184 -3.95 -13.01 8.04
N ARG A 185 -3.03 -13.95 7.79
CA ARG A 185 -3.29 -15.40 7.94
C ARG A 185 -3.70 -15.75 9.36
N ARG A 186 -3.00 -15.22 10.36
CA ARG A 186 -3.33 -15.49 11.77
C ARG A 186 -4.74 -15.04 12.12
N VAL A 187 -5.16 -13.87 11.65
CA VAL A 187 -6.53 -13.36 11.85
C VAL A 187 -7.55 -14.23 11.12
N LEU A 188 -7.27 -14.63 9.88
CA LEU A 188 -8.17 -15.49 9.09
C LEU A 188 -8.22 -16.95 9.54
N ALA A 189 -7.24 -17.42 10.32
CA ALA A 189 -7.22 -18.79 10.83
C ALA A 189 -8.26 -19.03 11.95
N ASP A 190 -8.65 -18.00 12.69
CA ASP A 190 -9.70 -18.11 13.71
C ASP A 190 -11.10 -17.98 13.09
N VAL A 191 -11.57 -19.09 12.50
CA VAL A 191 -12.90 -19.15 11.89
C VAL A 191 -14.05 -18.98 12.90
N SER A 192 -13.79 -19.08 14.20
CA SER A 192 -14.81 -18.83 15.23
C SER A 192 -15.12 -17.34 15.39
N ARG A 193 -14.19 -16.48 14.96
CA ARG A 193 -14.28 -15.01 15.00
C ARG A 193 -14.01 -14.45 13.59
N PRO A 194 -14.95 -14.61 12.65
CA PRO A 194 -14.70 -14.29 11.25
C PRO A 194 -14.48 -12.78 11.05
N VAL A 195 -13.45 -12.44 10.27
CA VAL A 195 -13.07 -11.08 9.88
C VAL A 195 -13.08 -10.95 8.36
N LEU A 196 -13.64 -9.86 7.84
CA LEU A 196 -13.63 -9.56 6.41
C LEU A 196 -12.67 -8.41 6.14
N PHE A 197 -11.59 -8.67 5.41
CA PHE A 197 -10.77 -7.61 4.85
C PHE A 197 -11.34 -7.23 3.49
N VAL A 198 -11.73 -5.98 3.32
CA VAL A 198 -12.28 -5.48 2.05
C VAL A 198 -11.47 -4.30 1.60
N GLY A 199 -10.84 -4.40 0.44
CA GLY A 199 -9.96 -3.38 -0.08
C GLY A 199 -10.19 -3.05 -1.55
N THR A 200 -9.69 -1.89 -1.95
CA THR A 200 -9.69 -1.41 -3.32
C THR A 200 -8.26 -1.18 -3.80
N MET A 201 -8.00 -1.36 -5.08
CA MET A 201 -6.66 -1.12 -5.66
C MET A 201 -6.76 -0.73 -7.13
N TRP A 202 -5.77 0.01 -7.62
CA TRP A 202 -5.63 0.30 -9.05
C TRP A 202 -5.10 -0.90 -9.83
N ASN A 203 -5.61 -1.11 -11.04
CA ASN A 203 -5.22 -2.27 -11.85
C ASN A 203 -3.71 -2.29 -12.17
N SER A 204 -3.13 -1.14 -12.52
CA SER A 204 -1.70 -1.00 -12.79
C SER A 204 -0.85 -1.36 -11.57
N THR A 205 -1.24 -0.88 -10.38
CA THR A 205 -0.53 -1.19 -9.13
C THR A 205 -0.63 -2.67 -8.75
N TYR A 206 -1.78 -3.31 -8.99
CA TYR A 206 -1.93 -4.74 -8.76
C TYR A 206 -0.97 -5.56 -9.64
N GLU A 207 -0.94 -5.27 -10.93
CA GLU A 207 -0.06 -5.95 -11.89
C GLU A 207 1.42 -5.78 -11.52
N GLU A 208 1.82 -4.57 -11.16
CA GLU A 208 3.18 -4.25 -10.72
C GLU A 208 3.57 -5.01 -9.44
N LEU A 209 2.72 -4.96 -8.41
CA LEU A 209 3.00 -5.59 -7.12
C LEU A 209 3.01 -7.12 -7.20
N THR A 210 2.27 -7.71 -8.14
CA THR A 210 2.22 -9.17 -8.33
C THR A 210 3.31 -9.69 -9.28
N ALA A 211 3.88 -8.85 -10.12
CA ALA A 211 4.99 -9.20 -11.00
C ALA A 211 6.37 -9.28 -10.29
N SER A 212 6.56 -8.60 -9.15
CA SER A 212 7.88 -8.50 -8.49
C SER A 212 8.17 -9.62 -7.48
N ASP A 213 9.25 -10.39 -7.69
CA ASP A 213 9.69 -11.47 -6.77
C ASP A 213 10.72 -11.03 -5.70
N GLY A 214 11.07 -9.74 -5.67
CA GLY A 214 12.17 -9.20 -4.85
C GLY A 214 11.72 -8.26 -3.73
N MET A 215 11.68 -6.97 -4.03
CA MET A 215 11.57 -5.89 -3.05
C MET A 215 10.22 -5.82 -2.31
N ARG A 216 9.16 -6.44 -2.86
CA ARG A 216 7.79 -6.38 -2.33
C ARG A 216 7.12 -7.76 -2.21
N ARG A 217 7.90 -8.79 -1.84
CA ARG A 217 7.42 -10.17 -1.72
C ARG A 217 6.18 -10.31 -0.83
N ASP A 218 6.16 -9.65 0.32
CA ASP A 218 4.99 -9.67 1.22
C ASP A 218 3.74 -9.08 0.58
N ALA A 219 3.88 -7.97 -0.16
CA ALA A 219 2.75 -7.35 -0.86
C ALA A 219 2.15 -8.34 -1.87
N LYS A 220 2.99 -9.00 -2.68
CA LYS A 220 2.57 -10.05 -3.60
C LYS A 220 1.84 -11.18 -2.86
N THR A 221 2.38 -11.65 -1.74
CA THR A 221 1.76 -12.72 -0.95
C THR A 221 0.41 -12.30 -0.37
N VAL A 222 0.29 -11.07 0.18
CA VAL A 222 -0.99 -10.55 0.68
C VAL A 222 -2.03 -10.45 -0.44
N LEU A 223 -1.63 -9.92 -1.60
CA LEU A 223 -2.52 -9.84 -2.76
C LEU A 223 -2.96 -11.22 -3.27
N GLY A 224 -2.06 -12.22 -3.23
CA GLY A 224 -2.37 -13.60 -3.58
C GLY A 224 -3.38 -14.28 -2.64
N MET A 225 -3.55 -13.77 -1.42
CA MET A 225 -4.59 -14.26 -0.49
C MET A 225 -5.98 -13.69 -0.80
N ALA A 226 -6.07 -12.63 -1.62
CA ALA A 226 -7.32 -11.94 -1.87
C ALA A 226 -8.16 -12.60 -2.96
N ARG A 227 -9.47 -12.73 -2.72
CA ARG A 227 -10.43 -12.97 -3.79
C ARG A 227 -10.61 -11.67 -4.59
N ARG A 228 -10.12 -11.68 -5.83
CA ARG A 228 -10.14 -10.51 -6.73
C ARG A 228 -11.49 -10.36 -7.44
N PHE A 229 -11.98 -9.13 -7.48
CA PHE A 229 -13.17 -8.70 -8.24
C PHE A 229 -12.79 -7.55 -9.19
N PRO A 230 -12.71 -7.78 -10.51
CA PRO A 230 -12.42 -6.73 -11.47
C PRO A 230 -13.61 -5.75 -11.56
N VAL A 231 -13.36 -4.47 -11.37
CA VAL A 231 -14.34 -3.40 -11.56
C VAL A 231 -13.98 -2.62 -12.82
N VAL A 232 -14.65 -2.97 -13.91
CA VAL A 232 -14.42 -2.40 -15.23
C VAL A 232 -15.34 -1.20 -15.49
N ALA A 233 -15.22 -0.64 -16.69
CA ALA A 233 -16.14 0.35 -17.25
C ALA A 233 -17.61 -0.14 -17.20
N PHE A 234 -18.55 0.82 -17.20
CA PHE A 234 -19.99 0.50 -17.26
C PHE A 234 -20.35 -0.28 -18.53
N SER A 235 -20.95 -1.45 -18.38
CA SER A 235 -21.55 -2.24 -19.46
C SER A 235 -22.85 -1.60 -19.96
N GLU A 236 -23.32 -2.00 -21.15
CA GLU A 236 -24.61 -1.55 -21.69
C GLU A 236 -25.79 -1.88 -20.76
N SER A 237 -25.71 -2.99 -20.02
CA SER A 237 -26.76 -3.37 -19.07
C SER A 237 -26.74 -2.47 -17.81
N GLU A 238 -25.55 -2.05 -17.38
CA GLU A 238 -25.37 -1.08 -16.29
C GLU A 238 -25.83 0.32 -16.70
N TRP A 239 -25.57 0.74 -17.94
CA TRP A 239 -26.13 1.97 -18.50
C TRP A 239 -27.65 1.94 -18.56
N SER A 240 -28.24 0.83 -19.01
CA SER A 240 -29.70 0.67 -19.02
C SER A 240 -30.30 0.83 -17.62
N ARG A 241 -29.61 0.33 -16.58
CA ARG A 241 -30.02 0.53 -15.18
C ARG A 241 -29.87 2.00 -14.74
N ALA A 242 -28.78 2.66 -15.11
CA ALA A 242 -28.59 4.08 -14.83
C ALA A 242 -29.68 4.96 -15.48
N GLU A 243 -30.03 4.67 -16.74
CA GLU A 243 -31.08 5.38 -17.49
C GLU A 243 -32.47 5.20 -16.88
N GLN A 244 -32.75 4.04 -16.30
CA GLN A 244 -33.99 3.83 -15.55
C GLN A 244 -34.03 4.65 -14.25
N LEU A 245 -32.88 4.84 -13.60
CA LEU A 245 -32.75 5.59 -12.34
C LEU A 245 -32.64 7.11 -12.53
N GLN A 246 -32.41 7.60 -13.76
CA GLN A 246 -32.22 9.03 -14.02
C GLN A 246 -33.46 9.89 -13.69
N ALA A 247 -34.66 9.29 -13.72
CA ALA A 247 -35.90 9.95 -13.34
C ALA A 247 -36.04 10.10 -11.81
N VAL A 248 -35.31 9.28 -11.05
CA VAL A 248 -35.26 9.29 -9.58
C VAL A 248 -34.18 10.24 -9.09
N ASP A 249 -33.01 10.24 -9.72
CA ASP A 249 -31.86 11.05 -9.31
C ASP A 249 -31.35 11.95 -10.45
N PRO A 250 -31.55 13.28 -10.37
CA PRO A 250 -31.16 14.20 -11.45
C PRO A 250 -29.65 14.25 -11.69
N ARG A 251 -28.81 13.87 -10.71
CA ARG A 251 -27.35 13.77 -10.90
C ARG A 251 -27.00 12.72 -11.95
N LEU A 252 -27.74 11.61 -11.99
CA LEU A 252 -27.58 10.58 -13.01
C LEU A 252 -27.99 11.12 -14.38
N ALA A 253 -29.10 11.86 -14.46
CA ALA A 253 -29.54 12.47 -15.71
C ALA A 253 -28.50 13.43 -16.29
N GLU A 254 -27.88 14.27 -15.44
CA GLU A 254 -26.78 15.16 -15.86
C GLU A 254 -25.58 14.38 -16.39
N ALA A 255 -25.14 13.34 -15.67
CA ALA A 255 -24.00 12.53 -16.10
C ALA A 255 -24.30 11.74 -17.39
N ILE A 256 -25.54 11.28 -17.58
CA ILE A 256 -25.99 10.56 -18.79
C ILE A 256 -26.07 11.49 -20.01
N ARG A 257 -26.36 12.80 -19.86
CA ARG A 257 -26.40 13.74 -21.01
C ARG A 257 -25.11 13.76 -21.81
N PHE A 258 -23.97 13.55 -21.14
CA PHE A 258 -22.67 13.52 -21.78
C PHE A 258 -22.25 12.12 -22.26
N ARG A 259 -23.06 11.08 -21.98
CA ARG A 259 -22.80 9.63 -22.17
C ARG A 259 -21.48 9.34 -22.88
N ILE A 260 -20.42 9.25 -22.09
CA ILE A 260 -19.13 8.74 -22.56
C ILE A 260 -19.03 7.30 -22.10
N GLU A 261 -18.92 6.39 -23.06
CA GLU A 261 -18.94 4.95 -22.84
C GLU A 261 -17.99 4.56 -21.70
N GLY A 262 -18.52 3.82 -20.73
CA GLY A 262 -17.74 3.31 -19.60
C GLY A 262 -17.43 4.27 -18.45
N THR A 263 -17.79 5.56 -18.55
CA THR A 263 -17.28 6.61 -17.63
C THR A 263 -18.29 7.16 -16.63
N LEU A 264 -19.50 6.60 -16.48
CA LEU A 264 -20.55 7.19 -15.63
C LEU A 264 -20.04 7.62 -14.23
N PRO A 265 -19.31 6.78 -13.46
CA PRO A 265 -18.81 7.19 -12.15
C PRO A 265 -17.70 8.26 -12.24
N GLN A 266 -16.94 8.28 -13.33
CA GLN A 266 -15.90 9.30 -13.57
C GLN A 266 -16.53 10.66 -13.88
N THR A 267 -17.62 10.69 -14.65
CA THR A 267 -18.39 11.89 -14.94
C THR A 267 -19.03 12.43 -13.67
N LEU A 268 -19.66 11.55 -12.88
CA LEU A 268 -20.23 11.92 -11.58
C LEU A 268 -19.15 12.49 -10.64
N ALA A 269 -17.94 11.94 -10.65
CA ALA A 269 -16.82 12.41 -9.83
C ALA A 269 -16.05 13.61 -10.42
N SER A 270 -16.56 14.30 -11.45
CA SER A 270 -15.91 15.43 -12.13
C SER A 270 -14.52 15.14 -12.73
N ARG A 271 -14.17 13.87 -13.00
CA ARG A 271 -12.85 13.50 -13.56
C ARG A 271 -12.58 14.20 -14.89
N LEU A 272 -13.55 14.23 -15.80
CA LEU A 272 -13.40 14.82 -17.12
C LEU A 272 -13.23 16.35 -17.04
N ALA A 273 -13.96 17.00 -16.14
CA ALA A 273 -13.83 18.43 -15.89
C ALA A 273 -12.45 18.79 -15.32
N LEU A 274 -11.91 17.95 -14.43
CA LEU A 274 -10.54 18.08 -13.93
C LEU A 274 -9.50 17.98 -15.04
N ILE A 275 -9.59 16.95 -15.89
CA ILE A 275 -8.64 16.74 -17.00
C ILE A 275 -8.73 17.90 -18.00
N HIS A 276 -9.94 18.35 -18.32
CA HIS A 276 -10.13 19.51 -19.20
C HIS A 276 -9.52 20.78 -18.61
N ARG A 277 -9.76 21.07 -17.31
CA ARG A 277 -9.17 22.23 -16.64
C ARG A 277 -7.65 22.15 -16.56
N TRP A 278 -7.10 20.95 -16.36
CA TRP A 278 -5.67 20.70 -16.42
C TRP A 278 -5.09 21.02 -17.79
N ALA A 279 -5.73 20.55 -18.86
CA ALA A 279 -5.23 20.71 -20.23
C ALA A 279 -5.32 22.15 -20.75
N MET A 280 -6.24 22.96 -20.21
CA MET A 280 -6.54 24.31 -20.70
C MET A 280 -5.93 25.43 -19.83
N VAL A 281 -5.03 25.11 -18.89
CA VAL A 281 -4.39 26.13 -18.06
C VAL A 281 -3.45 27.01 -18.89
N ASP A 282 -3.66 28.32 -18.86
CA ASP A 282 -2.88 29.34 -19.58
C ASP A 282 -2.03 30.20 -18.63
N ASP A 283 -2.42 30.30 -17.36
CA ASP A 283 -1.64 30.99 -16.33
C ASP A 283 -0.40 30.17 -15.92
N ALA A 284 0.79 30.75 -16.11
CA ALA A 284 2.07 30.09 -15.84
C ALA A 284 2.29 29.76 -14.36
N TYR A 285 1.75 30.57 -13.43
CA TYR A 285 1.88 30.34 -11.99
C TYR A 285 0.98 29.20 -11.54
N ALA A 286 -0.28 29.19 -11.96
CA ALA A 286 -1.21 28.08 -11.74
C ALA A 286 -0.64 26.76 -12.28
N ALA A 287 -0.17 26.77 -13.54
CA ALA A 287 0.46 25.62 -14.16
C ALA A 287 1.66 25.10 -13.34
N SER A 288 2.52 25.99 -12.84
CA SER A 288 3.70 25.60 -12.06
C SER A 288 3.34 24.90 -10.74
N VAL A 289 2.32 25.40 -10.03
CA VAL A 289 1.83 24.83 -8.76
C VAL A 289 1.20 23.46 -9.01
N MET A 290 0.41 23.33 -10.06
CA MET A 290 -0.23 22.07 -10.45
C MET A 290 0.78 21.00 -10.86
N VAL A 291 1.74 21.35 -11.72
CA VAL A 291 2.79 20.44 -12.20
C VAL A 291 3.71 20.02 -11.07
N ALA A 292 4.09 20.94 -10.18
CA ALA A 292 4.90 20.60 -9.02
C ALA A 292 4.21 19.59 -8.10
N ALA A 293 2.91 19.78 -7.82
CA ALA A 293 2.13 18.84 -7.01
C ALA A 293 2.00 17.47 -7.69
N MET A 294 1.72 17.45 -8.99
CA MET A 294 1.65 16.22 -9.79
C MET A 294 2.97 15.45 -9.76
N ASN A 295 4.06 16.12 -10.13
CA ASN A 295 5.38 15.51 -10.20
C ASN A 295 5.83 15.04 -8.82
N ALA A 296 5.58 15.79 -7.75
CA ALA A 296 5.90 15.36 -6.39
C ALA A 296 5.18 14.04 -6.02
N ARG A 297 3.88 13.90 -6.36
CA ARG A 297 3.14 12.65 -6.13
C ARG A 297 3.69 11.49 -6.96
N LEU A 298 3.98 11.72 -8.24
CA LEU A 298 4.62 10.72 -9.12
C LEU A 298 6.02 10.33 -8.62
N CYS A 299 6.70 11.25 -7.93
CA CYS A 299 7.99 11.01 -7.29
C CYS A 299 7.89 10.35 -5.90
N GLY A 300 6.72 9.89 -5.46
CA GLY A 300 6.57 9.16 -4.19
C GLY A 300 6.54 10.04 -2.94
N VAL A 301 6.42 11.37 -3.09
CA VAL A 301 6.13 12.26 -1.96
C VAL A 301 4.74 11.94 -1.40
N SER A 302 4.55 12.17 -0.10
CA SER A 302 3.29 11.93 0.61
C SER A 302 2.08 12.58 -0.09
N GLU A 303 0.90 12.06 0.25
CA GLU A 303 -0.37 12.51 -0.33
C GLU A 303 -0.63 14.01 -0.14
N VAL A 304 -0.22 14.54 1.01
CA VAL A 304 -0.21 15.98 1.30
C VAL A 304 1.20 16.52 1.02
N LEU A 305 1.29 17.51 0.14
CA LEU A 305 2.52 18.24 -0.15
C LEU A 305 2.62 19.45 0.78
N PRO A 306 3.62 19.51 1.69
CA PRO A 306 3.75 20.62 2.62
C PRO A 306 3.94 21.96 1.92
N ALA A 307 3.33 23.02 2.46
CA ALA A 307 3.24 24.29 1.75
C ALA A 307 4.59 24.86 1.30
N GLY A 308 5.57 24.90 2.21
CA GLY A 308 6.90 25.42 1.89
C GLY A 308 7.66 24.56 0.86
N LEU A 309 7.46 23.24 0.84
CA LEU A 309 8.05 22.37 -0.18
C LEU A 309 7.36 22.60 -1.53
N HIS A 310 6.03 22.73 -1.52
CA HIS A 310 5.24 22.99 -2.73
C HIS A 310 5.68 24.28 -3.43
N GLU A 311 5.84 25.37 -2.69
CA GLU A 311 6.27 26.64 -3.25
C GLU A 311 7.65 26.55 -3.92
N ARG A 312 8.63 25.90 -3.26
CA ARG A 312 9.97 25.71 -3.84
C ARG A 312 9.95 24.87 -5.11
N LEU A 313 9.19 23.77 -5.10
CA LEU A 313 9.04 22.93 -6.29
C LEU A 313 8.32 23.66 -7.42
N ALA A 314 7.26 24.42 -7.12
CA ALA A 314 6.54 25.23 -8.10
C ALA A 314 7.44 26.31 -8.69
N ALA A 315 8.25 27.00 -7.87
CA ALA A 315 9.24 27.95 -8.33
C ALA A 315 10.27 27.31 -9.29
N SER A 316 10.66 26.06 -9.06
CA SER A 316 11.54 25.31 -9.97
C SER A 316 10.90 25.02 -11.34
N CYS A 317 9.57 24.97 -11.42
CA CYS A 317 8.83 24.75 -12.68
C CYS A 317 8.61 26.03 -13.50
N LEU A 318 8.82 27.22 -12.93
CA LEU A 318 8.64 28.49 -13.64
C LEU A 318 9.76 28.75 -14.67
N SER A 319 9.40 29.41 -15.78
CA SER A 319 10.39 29.96 -16.73
C SER A 319 11.18 31.10 -16.09
N GLY A 320 12.35 31.44 -16.65
CA GLY A 320 13.15 32.57 -16.15
C GLY A 320 12.39 33.90 -16.17
N GLU A 321 11.54 34.12 -17.18
CA GLU A 321 10.69 35.31 -17.30
C GLU A 321 9.57 35.34 -16.25
N ALA A 322 8.88 34.21 -16.05
CA ALA A 322 7.84 34.11 -15.03
C ALA A 322 8.42 34.29 -13.61
N ARG A 323 9.62 33.76 -13.35
CA ARG A 323 10.32 34.00 -12.07
C ARG A 323 10.68 35.47 -11.86
N ALA A 324 11.12 36.16 -12.91
CA ALA A 324 11.52 37.57 -12.82
C ALA A 324 10.32 38.52 -12.62
N THR A 325 9.12 38.09 -13.02
CA THR A 325 7.88 38.88 -12.97
C THR A 325 6.93 38.47 -11.85
N ALA A 326 7.30 37.46 -11.06
CA ALA A 326 6.49 36.95 -9.96
C ALA A 326 6.27 38.01 -8.87
N GLU A 327 5.01 38.29 -8.56
CA GLU A 327 4.63 39.10 -7.40
C GLU A 327 4.88 38.33 -6.09
N PRO A 328 5.12 38.99 -4.94
CA PRO A 328 5.41 38.28 -3.69
C PRO A 328 4.37 37.23 -3.25
N ASP A 329 3.12 37.37 -3.67
CA ASP A 329 1.99 36.47 -3.34
C ASP A 329 1.57 35.56 -4.51
N TRP A 330 2.42 35.42 -5.55
CA TRP A 330 2.14 34.62 -6.75
C TRP A 330 1.68 33.19 -6.40
N PHE A 331 2.34 32.55 -5.42
CA PHE A 331 2.07 31.18 -5.03
C PHE A 331 0.69 31.04 -4.39
N ALA A 332 0.33 31.96 -3.49
CA ALA A 332 -0.97 31.97 -2.83
C ALA A 332 -2.11 32.14 -3.85
N LYS A 333 -1.96 33.07 -4.81
CA LYS A 333 -2.93 33.27 -5.91
C LYS A 333 -3.07 32.03 -6.81
N ALA A 334 -1.95 31.40 -7.15
CA ALA A 334 -1.93 30.20 -7.99
C ALA A 334 -2.59 28.99 -7.30
N VAL A 335 -2.30 28.79 -6.01
CA VAL A 335 -2.96 27.76 -5.18
C VAL A 335 -4.45 28.04 -5.05
N GLU A 336 -4.85 29.28 -4.77
CA GLU A 336 -6.26 29.66 -4.67
C GLU A 336 -7.00 29.31 -5.97
N TRP A 337 -6.42 29.63 -7.12
CA TRP A 337 -6.96 29.25 -8.43
C TRP A 337 -7.09 27.74 -8.58
N ALA A 338 -6.08 26.97 -8.16
CA ALA A 338 -6.06 25.51 -8.29
C ALA A 338 -7.05 24.81 -7.33
N CYS A 339 -7.40 25.45 -6.21
CA CYS A 339 -8.41 24.98 -5.27
C CYS A 339 -9.86 25.32 -5.65
N ARG A 340 -10.08 26.22 -6.61
CA ARG A 340 -11.44 26.54 -7.05
C ARG A 340 -12.11 25.30 -7.67
N PRO A 341 -13.39 25.03 -7.36
CA PRO A 341 -14.12 23.93 -7.96
C PRO A 341 -14.09 23.97 -9.48
N VAL A 342 -13.99 22.80 -10.12
CA VAL A 342 -13.98 22.67 -11.58
C VAL A 342 -15.36 22.85 -12.21
N GLN A 343 -16.41 22.67 -11.41
CA GLN A 343 -17.80 22.87 -11.78
C GLN A 343 -18.53 23.52 -10.60
N GLU A 344 -19.54 24.35 -10.87
CA GLU A 344 -20.31 25.03 -9.82
C GLU A 344 -21.03 24.04 -8.88
N ALA A 345 -21.41 22.87 -9.41
CA ALA A 345 -22.11 21.83 -8.69
C ALA A 345 -21.20 20.92 -7.83
N THR A 346 -19.90 21.18 -7.72
CA THR A 346 -18.97 20.36 -6.90
C THR A 346 -18.09 21.22 -6.00
N SER A 347 -17.41 20.59 -5.02
CA SER A 347 -16.23 21.21 -4.37
C SER A 347 -14.89 20.66 -4.85
N VAL A 348 -14.88 19.96 -6.00
CA VAL A 348 -13.69 19.28 -6.51
C VAL A 348 -12.80 20.28 -7.25
N GLY A 349 -11.64 20.62 -6.69
CA GLY A 349 -10.57 21.38 -7.34
C GLY A 349 -9.45 20.49 -7.87
N ILE A 350 -8.47 21.08 -8.56
CA ILE A 350 -7.22 20.38 -8.93
C ILE A 350 -6.42 20.05 -7.67
N LEU A 351 -6.37 21.02 -6.75
CA LEU A 351 -5.79 20.88 -5.43
C LEU A 351 -6.86 20.98 -4.35
N SER A 352 -6.71 20.23 -3.28
CA SER A 352 -7.49 20.37 -2.06
C SER A 352 -6.58 20.81 -0.93
N ALA A 353 -6.94 21.90 -0.26
CA ALA A 353 -6.27 22.35 0.95
C ALA A 353 -6.48 21.31 2.06
N VAL A 354 -5.40 20.95 2.74
CA VAL A 354 -5.45 20.09 3.91
C VAL A 354 -5.08 20.95 5.10
N GLY A 355 -5.98 21.01 6.07
CA GLY A 355 -5.80 21.70 7.33
C GLY A 355 -5.95 20.74 8.49
N VAL A 356 -5.27 21.07 9.59
CA VAL A 356 -5.32 20.29 10.83
C VAL A 356 -6.07 21.02 11.95
N ALA A 357 -6.21 22.33 11.82
CA ALA A 357 -7.04 23.19 12.66
C ALA A 357 -7.78 24.23 11.81
N ILE A 358 -8.83 24.83 12.38
CA ILE A 358 -9.59 25.90 11.72
C ILE A 358 -8.65 27.06 11.38
N GLY A 359 -8.54 27.38 10.09
CA GLY A 359 -7.72 28.48 9.59
C GLY A 359 -6.24 28.12 9.35
N GLU A 360 -5.83 26.87 9.55
CA GLU A 360 -4.46 26.42 9.31
C GLU A 360 -4.41 25.46 8.11
N THR A 361 -3.67 25.82 7.06
CA THR A 361 -3.39 24.94 5.92
C THR A 361 -1.98 24.39 6.05
N VAL A 362 -1.86 23.07 6.21
CA VAL A 362 -0.54 22.39 6.31
C VAL A 362 0.05 22.07 4.93
N GLY A 363 -0.78 21.98 3.91
CA GLY A 363 -0.36 21.70 2.56
C GLY A 363 -1.54 21.40 1.64
N TRP A 364 -1.22 20.88 0.47
CA TRP A 364 -2.20 20.59 -0.57
C TRP A 364 -2.07 19.17 -1.09
N ARG A 365 -3.21 18.58 -1.42
CA ARG A 365 -3.33 17.30 -2.10
C ARG A 365 -3.76 17.56 -3.53
N ILE A 366 -3.06 16.98 -4.50
CA ILE A 366 -3.55 16.95 -5.88
C ILE A 366 -4.53 15.79 -6.05
N SER A 367 -5.57 16.02 -6.86
CA SER A 367 -6.57 14.99 -7.16
C SER A 367 -5.94 13.71 -7.70
N ASP A 368 -6.20 12.58 -7.04
CA ASP A 368 -5.70 11.26 -7.48
C ASP A 368 -6.21 10.87 -8.88
N MET A 369 -7.34 11.44 -9.31
CA MET A 369 -7.82 11.27 -10.69
C MET A 369 -6.86 11.90 -11.72
N LEU A 370 -6.22 13.03 -11.38
CA LEU A 370 -5.21 13.64 -12.22
C LEU A 370 -3.89 12.86 -12.17
N VAL A 371 -3.53 12.30 -11.00
CA VAL A 371 -2.36 11.41 -10.87
C VAL A 371 -2.52 10.18 -11.76
N ASP A 372 -3.67 9.53 -11.72
CA ASP A 372 -3.99 8.41 -12.61
C ASP A 372 -4.01 8.82 -14.09
N TYR A 373 -4.54 10.01 -14.43
CA TYR A 373 -4.45 10.55 -15.78
C TYR A 373 -2.99 10.74 -16.22
N ALA A 374 -2.12 11.28 -15.37
CA ALA A 374 -0.70 11.44 -15.66
C ALA A 374 -0.01 10.10 -15.91
N VAL A 375 -0.27 9.08 -15.08
CA VAL A 375 0.28 7.73 -15.26
C VAL A 375 -0.20 7.11 -16.58
N THR A 376 -1.50 7.18 -16.86
CA THR A 376 -2.11 6.54 -18.05
C THR A 376 -1.78 7.27 -19.35
N SER A 377 -1.53 8.58 -19.32
CA SER A 377 -1.09 9.36 -20.48
C SER A 377 0.42 9.24 -20.77
N GLY A 378 1.18 8.56 -19.91
CA GLY A 378 2.63 8.44 -20.03
C GLY A 378 3.38 9.73 -19.68
N TRP A 379 2.81 10.58 -18.81
CA TRP A 379 3.43 11.80 -18.33
C TRP A 379 4.85 11.54 -17.79
N GLN A 380 5.81 12.35 -18.24
CA GLN A 380 7.22 12.19 -17.89
C GLN A 380 7.67 13.27 -16.92
N VAL A 381 8.20 12.84 -15.78
CA VAL A 381 8.92 13.71 -14.84
C VAL A 381 10.40 13.75 -15.22
N SER A 382 10.97 14.95 -15.31
CA SER A 382 12.39 15.14 -15.66
C SER A 382 13.32 14.63 -14.57
N ASP A 383 14.50 14.13 -14.95
CA ASP A 383 15.53 13.67 -14.01
C ASP A 383 15.95 14.77 -13.02
N GLU A 384 15.99 16.02 -13.47
CA GLU A 384 16.31 17.17 -12.62
C GLU A 384 15.28 17.33 -11.50
N PHE A 385 13.99 17.20 -11.82
CA PHE A 385 12.94 17.28 -10.81
C PHE A 385 13.00 16.12 -9.82
N TRP A 386 13.32 14.89 -10.28
CA TRP A 386 13.58 13.76 -9.40
C TRP A 386 14.71 14.06 -8.40
N ARG A 387 15.84 14.59 -8.89
CA ARG A 387 16.99 14.93 -8.03
C ARG A 387 16.66 16.06 -7.06
N LEU A 388 15.88 17.04 -7.49
CA LEU A 388 15.38 18.10 -6.62
C LEU A 388 14.53 17.52 -5.48
N ILE A 389 13.57 16.63 -5.80
CA ILE A 389 12.75 15.94 -4.81
C ILE A 389 13.64 15.18 -3.82
N MET A 390 14.58 14.36 -4.31
CA MET A 390 15.50 13.61 -3.44
C MET A 390 16.34 14.52 -2.53
N ALA A 391 16.69 15.73 -2.98
CA ALA A 391 17.45 16.69 -2.19
C ALA A 391 16.62 17.35 -1.08
N GLU A 392 15.32 17.57 -1.32
CA GLU A 392 14.43 18.34 -0.45
C GLU A 392 13.66 17.50 0.58
N VAL A 393 13.45 16.22 0.29
CA VAL A 393 12.64 15.34 1.15
C VAL A 393 13.47 14.59 2.19
N ASP A 394 12.81 14.12 3.25
CA ASP A 394 13.45 13.28 4.27
C ASP A 394 13.84 11.89 3.73
N ILE A 395 14.67 11.17 4.49
CA ILE A 395 15.16 9.84 4.06
C ILE A 395 14.02 8.84 3.82
N PRO A 396 12.99 8.73 4.68
CA PRO A 396 11.85 7.86 4.40
C PRO A 396 11.12 8.21 3.08
N ALA A 397 10.94 9.50 2.78
CA ALA A 397 10.39 9.93 1.49
C ALA A 397 11.34 9.64 0.32
N CYS A 398 12.66 9.71 0.53
CA CYS A 398 13.65 9.35 -0.47
C CYS A 398 13.58 7.84 -0.82
N VAL A 399 13.39 6.97 0.17
CA VAL A 399 13.15 5.53 -0.08
C VAL A 399 11.89 5.31 -0.91
N ARG A 400 10.80 6.05 -0.62
CA ARG A 400 9.56 6.02 -1.43
C ARG A 400 9.78 6.54 -2.84
N ALA A 401 10.59 7.58 -3.02
CA ALA A 401 10.98 8.07 -4.33
C ALA A 401 11.75 7.01 -5.13
N GLY A 402 12.65 6.27 -4.49
CA GLY A 402 13.35 5.15 -5.13
C GLY A 402 12.39 4.06 -5.63
N PHE A 403 11.39 3.72 -4.83
CA PHE A 403 10.32 2.82 -5.26
C PHE A 403 9.50 3.38 -6.43
N ALA A 404 9.09 4.64 -6.36
CA ALA A 404 8.32 5.27 -7.44
C ALA A 404 9.12 5.29 -8.75
N ALA A 405 10.42 5.61 -8.70
CA ALA A 405 11.32 5.56 -9.85
C ALA A 405 11.47 4.13 -10.39
N TYR A 406 11.66 3.14 -9.52
CA TYR A 406 11.77 1.73 -9.91
C TYR A 406 10.52 1.24 -10.63
N ASN A 407 9.35 1.61 -10.12
CA ASN A 407 8.05 1.25 -10.68
C ASN A 407 7.82 1.87 -12.07
N LEU A 408 8.37 3.06 -12.30
CA LEU A 408 8.36 3.73 -13.61
C LEU A 408 9.47 3.23 -14.55
N GLY A 409 10.21 2.18 -14.17
CA GLY A 409 11.33 1.63 -14.93
C GLY A 409 12.58 2.52 -14.94
N ARG A 410 12.63 3.56 -14.10
CA ARG A 410 13.75 4.51 -13.98
C ARG A 410 14.78 3.98 -12.98
N THR A 411 15.44 2.88 -13.33
CA THR A 411 16.33 2.13 -12.43
C THR A 411 17.51 2.94 -11.90
N ASP A 412 18.07 3.85 -12.70
CA ASP A 412 19.19 4.68 -12.26
C ASP A 412 18.76 5.71 -11.20
N LEU A 413 17.60 6.33 -11.37
CA LEU A 413 17.03 7.24 -10.35
C LEU A 413 16.62 6.47 -9.08
N ALA A 414 16.13 5.24 -9.22
CA ALA A 414 15.84 4.38 -8.09
C ALA A 414 17.11 4.06 -7.29
N GLU A 415 18.20 3.73 -7.98
CA GLU A 415 19.52 3.51 -7.39
C GLU A 415 20.04 4.78 -6.70
N GLU A 416 19.97 5.95 -7.34
CA GLU A 416 20.36 7.24 -6.74
C GLU A 416 19.61 7.51 -5.42
N ALA A 417 18.30 7.31 -5.40
CA ALA A 417 17.46 7.51 -4.22
C ALA A 417 17.81 6.54 -3.07
N TRP A 418 17.95 5.25 -3.38
CA TRP A 418 18.30 4.25 -2.38
C TRP A 418 19.74 4.38 -1.90
N ARG A 419 20.67 4.81 -2.77
CA ARG A 419 22.05 5.13 -2.38
C ARG A 419 22.11 6.28 -1.39
N ARG A 420 21.40 7.39 -1.67
CA ARG A 420 21.27 8.49 -0.70
C ARG A 420 20.71 8.03 0.64
N SER A 421 19.68 7.18 0.61
CA SER A 421 19.07 6.64 1.83
C SER A 421 20.03 5.72 2.60
N ALA A 422 20.72 4.82 1.87
CA ALA A 422 21.69 3.88 2.41
C ALA A 422 22.90 4.60 3.05
N ASP A 423 23.42 5.64 2.38
CA ASP A 423 24.51 6.47 2.88
C ASP A 423 24.12 7.24 4.16
N ALA A 424 22.83 7.55 4.31
CA ALA A 424 22.27 8.15 5.53
C ALA A 424 22.03 7.15 6.67
N GLY A 425 22.32 5.86 6.47
CA GLY A 425 22.18 4.82 7.49
C GLY A 425 20.82 4.12 7.52
N ASP A 426 19.94 4.36 6.54
CA ASP A 426 18.63 3.73 6.46
C ASP A 426 18.74 2.28 6.00
N ASP A 427 18.27 1.33 6.82
CA ASP A 427 18.41 -0.10 6.60
C ASP A 427 17.67 -0.59 5.34
N GLN A 428 16.56 0.07 5.00
CA GLN A 428 15.72 -0.23 3.84
C GLN A 428 16.34 0.32 2.57
N GLY A 429 16.90 1.53 2.62
CA GLY A 429 17.75 2.09 1.58
C GLY A 429 18.90 1.14 1.25
N MET A 430 19.62 0.65 2.27
CA MET A 430 20.70 -0.33 2.09
C MET A 430 20.20 -1.64 1.46
N PHE A 431 19.08 -2.20 1.95
CA PHE A 431 18.50 -3.43 1.40
C PHE A 431 18.08 -3.27 -0.05
N ASN A 432 17.34 -2.20 -0.37
CA ASN A 432 16.83 -1.96 -1.72
C ASN A 432 17.97 -1.69 -2.71
N LEU A 433 18.98 -0.93 -2.29
CA LEU A 433 20.20 -0.73 -3.08
C LEU A 433 20.93 -2.05 -3.34
N ALA A 434 21.06 -2.90 -2.33
CA ALA A 434 21.69 -4.21 -2.48
C ALA A 434 20.96 -5.09 -3.51
N VAL A 435 19.63 -5.11 -3.47
CA VAL A 435 18.80 -5.82 -4.46
C VAL A 435 19.00 -5.23 -5.85
N ALA A 436 19.01 -3.91 -5.99
CA ALA A 436 19.18 -3.21 -7.26
C ALA A 436 20.55 -3.52 -7.90
N LEU A 437 21.64 -3.39 -7.14
CA LEU A 437 23.00 -3.67 -7.59
C LEU A 437 23.18 -5.14 -7.99
N THR A 438 22.66 -6.06 -7.18
CA THR A 438 22.70 -7.50 -7.51
C THR A 438 22.01 -7.80 -8.84
N LYS A 439 20.85 -7.18 -9.10
CA LYS A 439 20.13 -7.33 -10.38
C LYS A 439 20.85 -6.67 -11.56
N LYS A 440 21.56 -5.57 -11.32
CA LYS A 440 22.35 -4.84 -12.33
C LYS A 440 23.65 -5.55 -12.73
N GLY A 441 23.99 -6.65 -12.04
CA GLY A 441 25.20 -7.43 -12.29
C GLY A 441 26.39 -7.03 -11.45
N ASP A 442 26.17 -6.29 -10.35
CA ASP A 442 27.21 -5.94 -9.38
C ASP A 442 26.96 -6.59 -7.99
N PRO A 443 27.00 -7.93 -7.91
CA PRO A 443 26.69 -8.66 -6.68
C PRO A 443 27.70 -8.41 -5.56
N SER A 444 28.92 -7.98 -5.89
CA SER A 444 29.98 -7.68 -4.91
C SER A 444 29.64 -6.42 -4.12
N GLU A 445 29.25 -5.33 -4.79
CA GLU A 445 28.76 -4.14 -4.10
C GLU A 445 27.41 -4.43 -3.41
N GLY A 446 26.55 -5.21 -4.05
CA GLY A 446 25.29 -5.67 -3.45
C GLY A 446 25.50 -6.40 -2.11
N GLU A 447 26.49 -7.28 -2.00
CA GLU A 447 26.83 -7.98 -0.75
C GLU A 447 27.21 -6.99 0.36
N VAL A 448 27.99 -5.96 0.05
CA VAL A 448 28.40 -4.94 1.02
C VAL A 448 27.18 -4.27 1.64
N TRP A 449 26.20 -3.90 0.81
CA TRP A 449 24.98 -3.25 1.27
C TRP A 449 24.03 -4.21 2.00
N TYR A 450 23.92 -5.46 1.55
CA TYR A 450 23.20 -6.50 2.32
C TYR A 450 23.80 -6.70 3.70
N ARG A 451 25.13 -6.73 3.80
CA ARG A 451 25.85 -6.88 5.07
C ARG A 451 25.57 -5.71 6.01
N ARG A 452 25.66 -4.47 5.53
CA ARG A 452 25.33 -3.29 6.35
C ARG A 452 23.87 -3.29 6.82
N SER A 453 22.94 -3.60 5.92
CA SER A 453 21.51 -3.71 6.27
C SER A 453 21.26 -4.82 7.30
N ALA A 454 21.87 -6.00 7.11
CA ALA A 454 21.80 -7.11 8.05
C ALA A 454 22.38 -6.76 9.42
N GLU A 455 23.52 -6.06 9.46
CA GLU A 455 24.14 -5.58 10.70
C GLU A 455 23.29 -4.55 11.44
N SER A 456 22.49 -3.75 10.72
CA SER A 456 21.53 -2.82 11.29
C SER A 456 20.24 -3.49 11.82
N GLY A 457 20.10 -4.81 11.67
CA GLY A 457 18.97 -5.58 12.20
C GLY A 457 17.91 -5.99 11.19
N ASN A 458 18.11 -5.73 9.90
CA ASN A 458 17.15 -6.07 8.86
C ASN A 458 17.14 -7.59 8.59
N GLY A 459 16.09 -8.27 9.07
CA GLY A 459 15.97 -9.73 8.96
C GLY A 459 15.89 -10.26 7.52
N THR A 460 15.31 -9.50 6.59
CA THR A 460 15.26 -9.86 5.16
C THR A 460 16.62 -9.73 4.50
N ALA A 461 17.40 -8.71 4.86
CA ALA A 461 18.77 -8.57 4.42
C ALA A 461 19.66 -9.70 4.96
N MET A 462 19.48 -10.13 6.22
CA MET A 462 20.16 -11.31 6.78
C MET A 462 19.86 -12.57 5.96
N TYR A 463 18.59 -12.81 5.63
CA TYR A 463 18.17 -13.94 4.79
C TYR A 463 18.82 -13.87 3.40
N ASN A 464 18.76 -12.73 2.71
CA ASN A 464 19.35 -12.58 1.37
C ASN A 464 20.88 -12.71 1.40
N LEU A 465 21.54 -12.14 2.42
CA LEU A 465 22.98 -12.27 2.61
C LEU A 465 23.39 -13.72 2.82
N ALA A 466 22.60 -14.50 3.56
CA ALA A 466 22.86 -15.93 3.72
C ALA A 466 22.86 -16.67 2.38
N PHE A 467 21.93 -16.36 1.47
CA PHE A 467 21.95 -16.91 0.11
C PHE A 467 23.17 -16.46 -0.71
N VAL A 468 23.61 -15.21 -0.55
CA VAL A 468 24.85 -14.73 -1.19
C VAL A 468 26.05 -15.54 -0.68
N CYS A 469 26.15 -15.75 0.64
CA CYS A 469 27.19 -16.60 1.25
C CYS A 469 27.14 -18.04 0.71
N LEU A 470 25.96 -18.64 0.56
CA LEU A 470 25.81 -19.99 -0.02
C LEU A 470 26.30 -20.06 -1.45
N LYS A 471 25.95 -19.08 -2.30
CA LYS A 471 26.44 -19.01 -3.69
C LYS A 471 27.96 -18.88 -3.77
N ARG A 472 28.59 -18.27 -2.76
CA ARG A 472 30.05 -18.20 -2.61
C ARG A 472 30.67 -19.48 -2.03
N GLY A 473 29.86 -20.44 -1.57
CA GLY A 473 30.32 -21.66 -0.92
C GLY A 473 30.61 -21.50 0.59
N ASP A 474 30.25 -20.38 1.21
CA ASP A 474 30.45 -20.14 2.64
C ASP A 474 29.21 -20.52 3.45
N ALA A 475 29.00 -21.84 3.57
CA ALA A 475 27.84 -22.39 4.26
C ALA A 475 27.83 -22.07 5.77
N ALA A 476 29.00 -21.84 6.38
CA ALA A 476 29.12 -21.50 7.79
C ALA A 476 28.69 -20.05 8.05
N GLU A 477 29.05 -19.10 7.18
CA GLU A 477 28.55 -17.73 7.26
C GLU A 477 27.05 -17.66 6.95
N ALA A 478 26.58 -18.40 5.94
CA ALA A 478 25.17 -18.48 5.62
C ALA A 478 24.31 -18.94 6.81
N GLU A 479 24.75 -19.98 7.51
CA GLU A 479 24.06 -20.49 8.69
C GLU A 479 23.98 -19.44 9.82
N ARG A 480 25.06 -18.70 10.07
CA ARG A 480 25.06 -17.61 11.06
C ARG A 480 24.00 -16.56 10.72
N TRP A 481 23.92 -16.16 9.45
CA TRP A 481 22.95 -15.16 9.02
C TRP A 481 21.52 -15.68 9.03
N PHE A 482 21.27 -16.94 8.65
CA PHE A 482 19.94 -17.53 8.79
C PHE A 482 19.50 -17.61 10.25
N ARG A 483 20.36 -18.05 11.18
CA ARG A 483 20.04 -18.08 12.61
C ARG A 483 19.73 -16.69 13.15
N ARG A 484 20.49 -15.67 12.76
CA ARG A 484 20.23 -14.28 13.16
C ARG A 484 18.91 -13.76 12.58
N SER A 485 18.58 -14.16 11.34
CA SER A 485 17.29 -13.87 10.70
C SER A 485 16.10 -14.53 11.43
N VAL A 486 16.31 -15.72 12.02
CA VAL A 486 15.36 -16.40 12.92
C VAL A 486 15.21 -15.66 14.24
N GLU A 487 16.30 -15.17 14.84
CA GLU A 487 16.28 -14.41 16.10
C GLU A 487 15.44 -13.13 16.00
N VAL A 488 15.43 -12.48 14.82
CA VAL A 488 14.58 -11.32 14.52
C VAL A 488 13.12 -11.73 14.20
N GLY A 489 12.82 -13.03 14.20
CA GLY A 489 11.46 -13.57 14.06
C GLY A 489 10.99 -13.71 12.61
N THR A 490 11.89 -13.80 11.63
CA THR A 490 11.47 -13.94 10.23
C THR A 490 11.24 -15.41 9.85
N GLY A 491 10.04 -15.71 9.33
CA GLY A 491 9.72 -17.05 8.79
C GLY A 491 10.59 -17.41 7.58
N ALA A 492 11.06 -16.42 6.83
CA ALA A 492 12.04 -16.61 5.76
C ALA A 492 13.37 -17.16 6.29
N GLY A 493 13.90 -16.61 7.39
CA GLY A 493 15.10 -17.13 8.07
C GLY A 493 14.93 -18.58 8.52
N MET A 494 13.77 -18.94 9.10
CA MET A 494 13.46 -20.31 9.51
C MET A 494 13.47 -21.26 8.33
N ASN A 495 12.81 -20.88 7.23
CA ASN A 495 12.80 -21.68 6.01
C ASN A 495 14.20 -21.84 5.39
N GLY A 496 15.00 -20.76 5.35
CA GLY A 496 16.37 -20.80 4.85
C GLY A 496 17.27 -21.72 5.68
N LEU A 497 17.15 -21.67 7.01
CA LEU A 497 17.88 -22.56 7.91
C LEU A 497 17.44 -24.02 7.72
N GLY A 498 16.13 -24.27 7.63
CA GLY A 498 15.59 -25.60 7.36
C GLY A 498 16.13 -26.19 6.05
N TRP A 499 16.17 -25.40 4.98
CA TRP A 499 16.71 -25.82 3.70
C TRP A 499 18.21 -26.14 3.77
N LEU A 500 18.99 -25.31 4.48
CA LEU A 500 20.42 -25.54 4.67
C LEU A 500 20.70 -26.84 5.45
N LEU A 501 19.91 -27.14 6.47
CA LEU A 501 20.04 -28.36 7.27
C LEU A 501 19.59 -29.59 6.47
N PHE A 502 18.50 -29.47 5.71
CA PHE A 502 18.01 -30.55 4.86
C PHE A 502 19.04 -30.97 3.80
N THR A 503 19.67 -29.99 3.13
CA THR A 503 20.72 -30.26 2.13
C THR A 503 22.00 -30.86 2.72
N ARG A 504 22.21 -30.74 4.03
CA ARG A 504 23.30 -31.41 4.77
C ARG A 504 22.93 -32.81 5.28
N GLY A 505 21.68 -33.23 5.12
CA GLY A 505 21.17 -34.52 5.60
C GLY A 505 20.53 -34.49 7.00
N ASP A 506 20.42 -33.31 7.62
CA ASP A 506 19.83 -33.13 8.96
C ASP A 506 18.30 -32.99 8.89
N SER A 507 17.64 -33.94 8.20
CA SER A 507 16.22 -33.85 7.85
C SER A 507 15.29 -33.69 9.06
N LYS A 508 15.65 -34.21 10.23
CA LYS A 508 14.85 -34.10 11.48
C LYS A 508 14.87 -32.67 12.05
N GLU A 509 16.03 -32.02 12.02
CA GLU A 509 16.14 -30.64 12.49
C GLU A 509 15.50 -29.68 11.48
N ALA A 510 15.71 -29.94 10.18
CA ALA A 510 15.07 -29.19 9.10
C ALA A 510 13.54 -29.16 9.22
N GLU A 511 12.92 -30.30 9.56
CA GLU A 511 11.48 -30.39 9.80
C GLU A 511 11.00 -29.41 10.88
N GLY A 512 11.72 -29.33 12.01
CA GLY A 512 11.38 -28.41 13.09
C GLY A 512 11.38 -26.95 12.63
N TRP A 513 12.37 -26.57 11.82
CA TRP A 513 12.47 -25.24 11.25
C TRP A 513 11.39 -24.95 10.19
N PHE A 514 11.07 -25.92 9.32
CA PHE A 514 9.99 -25.73 8.36
C PHE A 514 8.61 -25.68 9.02
N ARG A 515 8.37 -26.45 10.09
CA ARG A 515 7.15 -26.32 10.92
C ARG A 515 7.06 -24.92 11.53
N GLY A 516 8.15 -24.41 12.12
CA GLY A 516 8.21 -23.04 12.63
C GLY A 516 7.94 -21.99 11.55
N ALA A 517 8.50 -22.17 10.34
CA ALA A 517 8.25 -21.29 9.21
C ALA A 517 6.77 -21.31 8.77
N ALA A 518 6.16 -22.50 8.72
CA ALA A 518 4.74 -22.67 8.41
C ALA A 518 3.82 -22.04 9.47
N ASP A 519 4.15 -22.23 10.76
CA ASP A 519 3.42 -21.62 11.88
C ASP A 519 3.57 -20.09 11.88
N ALA A 520 4.72 -19.58 11.42
CA ALA A 520 4.94 -18.16 11.15
C ALA A 520 4.28 -17.66 9.85
N GLY A 521 3.51 -18.50 9.15
CA GLY A 521 2.77 -18.14 7.94
C GLY A 521 3.61 -18.04 6.66
N TYR A 522 4.85 -18.56 6.67
CA TYR A 522 5.72 -18.62 5.49
C TYR A 522 5.39 -19.87 4.66
N ILE A 523 4.67 -19.66 3.55
CA ILE A 523 4.10 -20.73 2.71
C ILE A 523 5.13 -21.77 2.28
N ASN A 524 6.35 -21.35 1.88
CA ASN A 524 7.37 -22.30 1.42
C ASN A 524 7.75 -23.33 2.49
N GLY A 525 7.53 -23.03 3.78
CA GLY A 525 7.69 -24.00 4.85
C GLY A 525 6.74 -25.19 4.71
N LEU A 526 5.50 -24.97 4.28
CA LEU A 526 4.52 -26.04 4.01
C LEU A 526 4.98 -26.96 2.88
N ALA A 527 5.43 -26.36 1.77
CA ALA A 527 5.91 -27.12 0.61
C ALA A 527 7.18 -27.93 0.95
N ASN A 528 8.12 -27.31 1.67
CA ASN A 528 9.35 -27.97 2.10
C ASN A 528 9.10 -29.09 3.12
N LEU A 529 8.06 -28.98 3.96
CA LEU A 529 7.64 -30.11 4.81
C LEU A 529 7.18 -31.29 3.97
N GLY A 530 6.39 -31.05 2.92
CA GLY A 530 5.98 -32.10 1.98
C GLY A 530 7.18 -32.85 1.40
N VAL A 531 8.20 -32.10 0.93
CA VAL A 531 9.45 -32.67 0.40
C VAL A 531 10.22 -33.46 1.46
N VAL A 532 10.30 -32.96 2.70
CA VAL A 532 10.97 -33.69 3.80
C VAL A 532 10.31 -35.04 4.05
N PHE A 533 8.98 -35.10 4.09
CA PHE A 533 8.23 -36.34 4.29
C PHE A 533 8.33 -37.28 3.08
N GLU A 534 8.31 -36.73 1.86
CA GLU A 534 8.49 -37.51 0.64
C GLU A 534 9.87 -38.19 0.62
N CYS A 535 10.95 -37.46 0.95
CA CYS A 535 12.30 -38.02 1.02
C CYS A 535 12.46 -39.08 2.12
N ARG A 536 11.59 -39.11 3.12
CA ARG A 536 11.54 -40.16 4.16
C ARG A 536 10.64 -41.33 3.80
N GLY A 537 9.89 -41.26 2.69
CA GLY A 537 8.90 -42.26 2.30
C GLY A 537 7.60 -42.18 3.12
N GLU A 538 7.32 -41.06 3.77
CA GLU A 538 6.12 -40.83 4.58
C GLU A 538 5.01 -40.22 3.71
N GLU A 539 4.47 -41.00 2.75
CA GLU A 539 3.57 -40.51 1.70
C GLU A 539 2.32 -39.79 2.21
N ALA A 540 1.67 -40.29 3.26
CA ALA A 540 0.44 -39.68 3.80
C ALA A 540 0.69 -38.28 4.38
N GLU A 541 1.83 -38.07 5.05
CA GLU A 541 2.23 -36.76 5.56
C GLU A 541 2.66 -35.85 4.41
N ALA A 542 3.43 -36.36 3.44
CA ALA A 542 3.83 -35.59 2.27
C ALA A 542 2.61 -35.02 1.53
N GLU A 543 1.60 -35.85 1.28
CA GLU A 543 0.36 -35.42 0.63
C GLU A 543 -0.38 -34.36 1.46
N LEU A 544 -0.49 -34.56 2.78
CA LEU A 544 -1.12 -33.59 3.68
C LEU A 544 -0.45 -32.21 3.59
N TRP A 545 0.88 -32.16 3.65
CA TRP A 545 1.63 -30.90 3.63
C TRP A 545 1.62 -30.24 2.25
N HIS A 546 1.75 -31.00 1.16
CA HIS A 546 1.58 -30.48 -0.19
C HIS A 546 0.17 -29.95 -0.44
N ARG A 547 -0.87 -30.63 0.08
CA ARG A 547 -2.25 -30.15 0.02
C ARG A 547 -2.44 -28.84 0.75
N ARG A 548 -1.90 -28.71 1.96
CA ARG A 548 -1.93 -27.44 2.71
C ARG A 548 -1.19 -26.33 1.99
N ALA A 549 -0.04 -26.61 1.37
CA ALA A 549 0.70 -25.65 0.56
C ALA A 549 -0.11 -25.20 -0.66
N ALA A 550 -0.70 -26.14 -1.39
CA ALA A 550 -1.52 -25.89 -2.58
C ALA A 550 -2.77 -25.06 -2.26
N GLU A 551 -3.47 -25.41 -1.18
CA GLU A 551 -4.62 -24.66 -0.67
C GLU A 551 -4.22 -23.25 -0.19
N ALA A 552 -3.01 -23.10 0.35
CA ALA A 552 -2.44 -21.81 0.74
C ALA A 552 -1.96 -20.95 -0.44
N GLY A 553 -2.08 -21.44 -1.68
CA GLY A 553 -1.70 -20.71 -2.89
C GLY A 553 -0.25 -20.92 -3.33
N ASP A 554 0.47 -21.91 -2.77
CA ASP A 554 1.84 -22.22 -3.18
C ASP A 554 1.89 -22.91 -4.54
N ARG A 555 2.58 -22.32 -5.51
CA ARG A 555 2.71 -22.92 -6.84
C ARG A 555 3.46 -24.26 -6.81
N GLU A 556 4.55 -24.36 -6.04
CA GLU A 556 5.33 -25.60 -5.91
C GLU A 556 4.53 -26.68 -5.18
N GLY A 557 3.79 -26.30 -4.14
CA GLY A 557 2.85 -27.17 -3.43
C GLY A 557 1.74 -27.71 -4.33
N MET A 558 1.16 -26.87 -5.19
CA MET A 558 0.17 -27.31 -6.20
C MET A 558 0.76 -28.32 -7.17
N PHE A 559 1.96 -28.05 -7.69
CA PHE A 559 2.65 -28.96 -8.61
C PHE A 559 3.01 -30.29 -7.95
N ASN A 560 3.63 -30.25 -6.77
CA ASN A 560 4.04 -31.45 -6.04
C ASN A 560 2.84 -32.31 -5.63
N LEU A 561 1.73 -31.67 -5.19
CA LEU A 561 0.48 -32.38 -4.91
C LEU A 561 -0.07 -33.03 -6.19
N ALA A 562 -0.07 -32.33 -7.32
CA ALA A 562 -0.54 -32.86 -8.58
C ALA A 562 0.28 -34.09 -9.02
N CYS A 563 1.61 -34.03 -8.89
CA CYS A 563 2.50 -35.17 -9.14
C CYS A 563 2.19 -36.37 -8.21
N MET A 564 1.96 -36.14 -6.91
CA MET A 564 1.59 -37.21 -5.98
C MET A 564 0.27 -37.88 -6.36
N LEU A 565 -0.76 -37.07 -6.63
CA LEU A 565 -2.08 -37.57 -7.02
C LEU A 565 -2.04 -38.36 -8.32
N ASP A 566 -1.24 -37.92 -9.29
CA ASP A 566 -1.04 -38.65 -10.55
C ASP A 566 -0.37 -40.00 -10.33
N ARG A 567 0.67 -40.07 -9.48
CA ARG A 567 1.31 -41.34 -9.08
C ARG A 567 0.34 -42.28 -8.37
N HIS A 568 -0.64 -41.75 -7.65
CA HIS A 568 -1.70 -42.52 -6.99
C HIS A 568 -2.88 -42.89 -7.92
N GLY A 569 -2.87 -42.44 -9.18
CA GLY A 569 -3.91 -42.71 -10.17
C GLY A 569 -5.15 -41.80 -10.05
N GLU A 570 -5.09 -40.74 -9.26
CA GLU A 570 -6.16 -39.74 -9.07
C GLU A 570 -6.11 -38.63 -10.15
N THR A 571 -6.16 -39.05 -11.41
CA THR A 571 -5.88 -38.20 -12.59
C THR A 571 -6.75 -36.94 -12.71
N ASN A 572 -8.03 -37.00 -12.32
CA ASN A 572 -8.92 -35.82 -12.35
C ASN A 572 -8.53 -34.76 -11.30
N CYS A 573 -8.14 -35.22 -10.10
CA CYS A 573 -7.69 -34.34 -9.03
C CYS A 573 -6.33 -33.73 -9.38
N ALA A 574 -5.41 -34.54 -9.92
CA ALA A 574 -4.11 -34.09 -10.42
C ALA A 574 -4.24 -33.02 -11.51
N ALA A 575 -5.11 -33.23 -12.51
CA ALA A 575 -5.35 -32.27 -13.59
C ALA A 575 -5.83 -30.89 -13.07
N THR A 576 -6.70 -30.89 -12.06
CA THR A 576 -7.18 -29.64 -11.44
C THR A 576 -6.04 -28.85 -10.81
N TRP A 577 -5.13 -29.54 -10.11
CA TRP A 577 -3.99 -28.90 -9.45
C TRP A 577 -2.88 -28.50 -10.43
N PHE A 578 -2.63 -29.28 -11.48
CA PHE A 578 -1.75 -28.87 -12.59
C PHE A 578 -2.24 -27.60 -13.27
N GLN A 579 -3.55 -27.50 -13.53
CA GLN A 579 -4.13 -26.29 -14.11
C GLN A 579 -3.90 -25.08 -13.20
N ARG A 580 -4.16 -25.22 -11.90
CA ARG A 580 -3.94 -24.13 -10.93
C ARG A 580 -2.46 -23.75 -10.80
N ALA A 581 -1.54 -24.72 -10.85
CA ALA A 581 -0.10 -24.45 -10.86
C ALA A 581 0.34 -23.69 -12.12
N ALA A 582 -0.22 -24.04 -13.29
CA ALA A 582 0.02 -23.35 -14.55
C ALA A 582 -0.55 -21.92 -14.55
N GLU A 583 -1.77 -21.72 -14.04
CA GLU A 583 -2.36 -20.40 -13.81
C GLU A 583 -1.52 -19.56 -12.83
N ALA A 584 -0.83 -20.21 -11.89
CA ALA A 584 0.12 -19.60 -10.96
C ALA A 584 1.55 -19.43 -11.53
N GLY A 585 1.76 -19.76 -12.80
CA GLY A 585 3.00 -19.49 -13.54
C GLY A 585 4.10 -20.54 -13.45
N ILE A 586 3.78 -21.80 -13.09
CA ILE A 586 4.69 -22.93 -13.34
C ILE A 586 4.48 -23.40 -14.78
N ASP A 587 5.54 -23.44 -15.60
CA ASP A 587 5.52 -24.19 -16.85
C ASP A 587 5.75 -25.67 -16.52
N PRO A 588 4.74 -26.55 -16.66
CA PRO A 588 4.90 -27.97 -16.33
C PRO A 588 5.92 -28.69 -17.25
N TRP A 589 6.38 -28.03 -18.31
CA TRP A 589 7.23 -28.58 -19.36
C TRP A 589 8.58 -27.87 -19.49
N SER A 590 8.87 -26.85 -18.68
CA SER A 590 10.23 -26.32 -18.57
C SER A 590 11.09 -27.34 -17.81
N GLU A 591 12.27 -27.66 -18.34
CA GLU A 591 13.17 -28.70 -17.80
C GLU A 591 13.32 -28.60 -16.27
N GLY A 592 13.17 -29.75 -15.61
CA GLY A 592 13.09 -29.88 -14.15
C GLY A 592 14.29 -29.29 -13.38
N PRO A 593 14.16 -29.19 -12.03
CA PRO A 593 15.11 -28.46 -11.20
C PRO A 593 16.53 -29.01 -11.33
N SER A 594 17.46 -28.14 -11.74
CA SER A 594 18.92 -28.36 -11.72
C SER A 594 19.53 -28.13 -10.35
#